data_AF-E9I8M1-F1
#
_entry.id   AF-E9I8M1-F1
#
_cell.length_a   1.000
_cell.length_b   1.000
_cell.length_c   1.000
_cell.angle_alpha   90.00
_cell.angle_beta   90.00
_cell.angle_gamma   90.00
#
_symmetry.space_group_name_H-M   'P 1'
#
loop_
_entity.id
_entity.type
_entity.pdbx_description
1 polymer ?
#
loop_
_entity_poly.entity_id
_entity_poly.type
_entity_poly.pdbx_seq_one_letter_code
_entity_poly.pdbx_strand_id
1 'polypeptide(L)'
;LSILEWYMWRCYKPFGCFYIGPPWSGENRPVSTFPARPDSINPRYMLYTREHAEKPHELKIDDFETIRTSPLKDKTNLYLIIHGFLDNGDKTWVLVS
;
A
#
# COMPACT_ATOMS: atom_id res chain seq x y z
N LEU A 1 -13.76 28.14 9.41
CA LEU A 1 -12.75 27.18 8.96
C LEU A 1 -11.57 28.00 8.44
N SER A 2 -10.45 27.96 9.14
CA SER A 2 -9.33 28.88 8.89
C SER A 2 -8.43 28.35 7.78
N ILE A 3 -7.67 29.24 7.12
CA ILE A 3 -6.68 28.88 6.06
C ILE A 3 -5.65 27.85 6.56
N LEU A 4 -5.37 27.84 7.88
CA LEU A 4 -4.47 26.89 8.53
C LEU A 4 -4.97 25.44 8.49
N GLU A 5 -6.28 25.21 8.59
CA GLU A 5 -6.82 23.83 8.53
C GLU A 5 -6.58 23.21 7.15
N TRP A 6 -6.73 23.97 6.06
CA TRP A 6 -6.51 23.47 4.69
C TRP A 6 -5.04 23.10 4.40
N TYR A 7 -4.07 23.77 5.04
CA TYR A 7 -2.64 23.48 4.85
C TYR A 7 -2.22 22.11 5.42
N MET A 8 -3.07 21.51 6.28
CA MET A 8 -2.78 20.24 6.95
C MET A 8 -3.33 19.01 6.22
N TRP A 9 -3.98 19.19 5.07
CA TRP A 9 -4.52 18.10 4.26
C TRP A 9 -3.82 18.02 2.90
N ARG A 10 -3.54 16.79 2.46
CA ARG A 10 -3.07 16.53 1.10
C ARG A 10 -3.76 15.31 0.53
N CYS A 11 -4.26 15.42 -0.69
CA CYS A 11 -5.01 14.34 -1.32
C CYS A 11 -4.22 13.67 -2.44
N TYR A 12 -4.27 12.35 -2.48
CA TYR A 12 -3.73 11.52 -3.53
C TYR A 12 -4.84 10.62 -4.05
N LYS A 13 -5.22 10.75 -5.32
CA LYS A 13 -6.19 9.83 -5.92
C LYS A 13 -5.50 8.48 -6.22
N PRO A 14 -6.21 7.34 -6.08
CA PRO A 14 -7.56 7.17 -5.54
C PRO A 14 -7.65 7.08 -4.00
N PHE A 15 -6.55 7.27 -3.28
CA PHE A 15 -6.37 6.98 -1.84
C PHE A 15 -6.96 8.02 -0.87
N GLY A 16 -7.57 9.09 -1.35
CA GLY A 16 -8.18 10.12 -0.50
C GLY A 16 -7.16 11.12 0.04
N CYS A 17 -7.46 11.70 1.21
CA CYS A 17 -6.69 12.80 1.80
C CYS A 17 -6.07 12.40 3.13
N PHE A 18 -4.84 12.85 3.35
CA PHE A 18 -4.04 12.59 4.52
C PHE A 18 -3.90 13.87 5.34
N TYR A 19 -4.34 13.79 6.60
CA TYR A 19 -4.21 14.85 7.59
C TYR A 19 -2.91 14.68 8.38
N ILE A 20 -2.20 15.78 8.65
CA ILE A 20 -0.93 15.77 9.39
C ILE A 20 -1.02 16.43 10.78
N GLY A 21 -2.23 16.74 11.25
CA GLY A 21 -2.45 17.14 12.64
C GLY A 21 -2.70 15.96 13.58
N PRO A 22 -3.01 16.22 14.85
CA PRO A 22 -3.30 15.16 15.82
C PRO A 22 -4.42 14.21 15.34
N PRO A 23 -4.29 12.88 15.48
CA PRO A 23 -3.23 12.13 16.18
C PRO A 23 -2.01 11.76 15.30
N TRP A 24 -1.94 12.26 14.07
CA TRP A 24 -0.82 12.01 13.14
C TRP A 24 0.41 12.86 13.46
N SER A 25 0.25 13.83 14.36
CA SER A 25 1.32 14.59 15.02
C SER A 25 1.10 14.66 16.52
N GLY A 26 2.17 14.89 17.28
CA GLY A 26 2.13 15.00 18.75
C GLY A 26 3.48 14.70 19.39
N GLU A 27 3.51 14.55 20.71
CA GLU A 27 4.76 14.29 21.47
C GLU A 27 5.51 13.04 20.99
N ASN A 28 4.79 11.93 20.77
CA ASN A 28 5.35 10.69 20.24
C ASN A 28 5.56 10.70 18.70
N ARG A 29 5.14 11.77 18.01
CA ARG A 29 5.24 11.97 16.56
C ARG A 29 5.65 13.42 16.27
N PRO A 30 6.86 13.83 16.70
CA PRO A 30 7.26 15.24 16.67
C PRO A 30 7.53 15.75 15.25
N VAL A 31 7.88 14.84 14.33
CA VAL A 31 8.05 15.13 12.91
C VAL A 31 6.75 14.82 12.20
N SER A 32 6.01 15.85 11.83
CA SER A 32 4.79 15.72 11.05
C SER A 32 5.05 16.12 9.60
N THR A 33 5.08 15.12 8.72
CA THR A 33 5.22 15.32 7.28
C THR A 33 4.13 14.54 6.57
N PHE A 34 3.72 15.03 5.40
CA PHE A 34 2.83 14.26 4.55
C PHE A 34 3.51 12.95 4.15
N PRO A 35 2.76 11.84 4.02
CA PRO A 35 3.28 10.64 3.40
C PRO A 35 3.88 10.96 2.03
N ALA A 36 4.91 10.19 1.65
CA ALA A 36 5.43 10.23 0.30
C ALA A 36 4.31 9.99 -0.71
N ARG A 37 4.44 10.58 -1.90
CA ARG A 37 3.40 10.44 -2.93
C ARG A 37 3.28 8.97 -3.36
N PRO A 38 2.08 8.45 -3.68
CA PRO A 38 1.91 7.06 -4.09
C PRO A 38 2.78 6.65 -5.29
N ASP A 39 2.99 7.56 -6.24
CA ASP A 39 3.88 7.36 -7.39
C ASP A 39 5.36 7.25 -7.02
N SER A 40 5.76 7.83 -5.89
CA SER A 40 7.11 7.70 -5.34
C SER A 40 7.29 6.46 -4.48
N ILE A 41 6.24 6.03 -3.76
CA ILE A 41 6.27 4.78 -2.99
C ILE A 41 6.21 3.59 -3.95
N ASN A 42 5.41 3.71 -5.02
CA ASN A 42 5.20 2.72 -6.07
C ASN A 42 4.95 1.30 -5.52
N PRO A 43 3.92 1.10 -4.67
CA PRO A 43 3.63 -0.19 -4.09
C PRO A 43 3.25 -1.19 -5.18
N ARG A 44 3.88 -2.37 -5.16
CA ARG A 44 3.58 -3.47 -6.08
C ARG A 44 2.87 -4.59 -5.32
N TYR A 45 1.77 -5.06 -5.88
CA TYR A 45 0.98 -6.14 -5.29
C TYR A 45 1.18 -7.40 -6.14
N MET A 46 2.04 -8.30 -5.69
CA MET A 46 2.36 -9.52 -6.42
C MET A 46 1.52 -10.68 -5.87
N LEU A 47 0.58 -11.19 -6.68
CA LEU A 47 -0.26 -12.33 -6.31
C LEU A 47 0.48 -13.64 -6.63
N TYR A 48 0.72 -14.41 -5.58
CA TYR A 48 1.20 -15.79 -5.68
C TYR A 48 0.04 -16.74 -5.44
N THR A 49 -0.03 -17.79 -6.26
CA THR A 49 -0.98 -18.89 -6.07
C THR A 49 -0.23 -20.20 -6.00
N ARG A 50 -0.85 -21.22 -5.40
CA ARG A 50 -0.26 -22.57 -5.34
C ARG A 50 0.05 -23.15 -6.73
N GLU A 51 -0.70 -22.73 -7.74
CA GLU A 51 -0.55 -23.18 -9.13
C GLU A 51 0.53 -22.39 -9.89
N HIS A 52 0.80 -21.15 -9.46
CA HIS A 52 1.71 -20.22 -10.14
C HIS A 52 2.63 -19.54 -9.11
N ALA A 53 3.49 -20.32 -8.45
CA ALA A 53 4.39 -19.81 -7.43
C ALA A 53 5.63 -19.08 -8.00
N GLU A 54 6.11 -19.49 -9.18
CA GLU A 54 7.32 -18.92 -9.78
C GLU A 54 7.06 -17.65 -10.62
N LYS A 55 5.81 -17.44 -11.02
CA LYS A 55 5.40 -16.32 -11.88
C LYS A 55 4.21 -15.62 -11.24
N PRO A 56 4.47 -14.61 -10.39
CA PRO A 56 3.39 -13.86 -9.76
C PRO A 56 2.60 -13.06 -10.79
N HIS A 57 1.33 -12.84 -10.46
CA HIS A 57 0.46 -11.95 -11.22
C HIS A 57 0.44 -10.57 -10.54
N GLU A 58 0.81 -9.51 -11.26
CA GLU A 58 0.81 -8.16 -10.70
C GLU A 58 -0.62 -7.60 -10.65
N LEU A 59 -1.05 -7.20 -9.46
CA LEU A 59 -2.32 -6.55 -9.18
C LEU A 59 -2.11 -5.04 -9.03
N LYS A 60 -3.07 -4.27 -9.52
CA LYS A 60 -3.12 -2.82 -9.37
C LYS A 60 -4.39 -2.44 -8.64
N ILE A 61 -4.22 -1.75 -7.50
CA ILE A 61 -5.33 -1.37 -6.64
C ILE A 61 -6.27 -0.34 -7.27
N ASP A 62 -5.78 0.42 -8.24
CA ASP A 62 -6.53 1.42 -9.00
C ASP A 62 -7.01 0.91 -10.37
N ASP A 63 -6.77 -0.35 -10.69
CA ASP A 63 -7.24 -1.03 -11.90
C ASP A 63 -7.85 -2.39 -11.56
N PHE A 64 -9.16 -2.37 -11.32
CA PHE A 64 -9.96 -3.54 -10.91
C PHE A 64 -9.91 -4.68 -11.94
N GLU A 65 -9.66 -4.41 -13.22
CA GLU A 65 -9.56 -5.50 -14.20
C GLU A 65 -8.34 -6.39 -13.92
N THR A 66 -7.23 -5.83 -13.41
CA THR A 66 -6.06 -6.64 -13.02
C THR A 66 -6.39 -7.69 -11.96
N ILE A 67 -7.33 -7.38 -11.06
CA ILE A 67 -7.83 -8.27 -10.02
C ILE A 67 -8.81 -9.28 -10.62
N ARG A 68 -9.76 -8.80 -11.43
CA ARG A 68 -10.82 -9.62 -12.03
C ARG A 68 -10.31 -10.70 -12.96
N THR A 69 -9.23 -10.42 -13.70
CA THR A 69 -8.61 -11.39 -14.63
C THR A 69 -7.47 -12.18 -14.00
N SER A 70 -7.17 -11.96 -12.71
CA SER A 70 -6.13 -12.70 -12.01
C SER A 70 -6.58 -14.11 -11.63
N PRO A 71 -5.65 -15.03 -11.30
CA PRO A 71 -5.99 -16.36 -10.78
C PRO A 71 -6.46 -16.34 -9.31
N LEU A 72 -6.85 -15.18 -8.76
CA LEU A 72 -7.38 -15.07 -7.40
C LEU A 72 -8.64 -15.92 -7.24
N LYS A 73 -8.73 -16.71 -6.17
CA LYS A 73 -9.84 -17.62 -5.90
C LYS A 73 -10.67 -17.13 -4.72
N ASP A 74 -11.89 -16.70 -4.99
CA ASP A 74 -12.83 -16.11 -4.02
C ASP A 74 -13.17 -17.00 -2.81
N LYS A 75 -12.96 -18.31 -2.91
CA LYS A 75 -13.28 -19.30 -1.87
C LYS A 75 -12.06 -19.81 -1.10
N THR A 76 -10.92 -19.15 -1.22
CA THR A 76 -9.67 -19.54 -0.55
C THR A 76 -9.18 -18.44 0.37
N ASN A 77 -8.41 -18.81 1.39
CA ASN A 77 -7.80 -17.82 2.27
C ASN A 77 -6.80 -16.96 1.47
N LEU A 78 -6.96 -15.65 1.56
CA LEU A 78 -6.01 -14.67 1.05
C LEU A 78 -5.13 -14.19 2.20
N TYR A 79 -3.82 -14.36 2.05
CA TYR A 79 -2.83 -13.84 2.99
C TYR A 79 -2.08 -12.68 2.33
N LEU A 80 -1.95 -11.57 3.05
CA LEU A 80 -1.19 -10.41 2.61
C LEU A 80 0.10 -10.31 3.44
N ILE A 81 1.24 -10.44 2.77
CA ILE A 81 2.56 -10.33 3.38
C ILE A 81 3.13 -8.95 3.01
N ILE A 82 3.47 -8.16 4.02
CA ILE A 82 3.97 -6.78 3.85
C ILE A 82 5.32 -6.69 4.55
N HIS A 83 6.35 -6.32 3.80
CA HIS A 83 7.69 -6.11 4.34
C HIS A 83 7.79 -4.78 5.11
N GLY A 84 8.87 -4.62 5.88
CA GLY A 84 9.09 -3.46 6.75
C GLY A 84 10.33 -2.66 6.41
N PHE A 85 10.90 -2.05 7.45
CA PHE A 85 12.04 -1.14 7.38
C PHE A 85 13.25 -1.72 6.63
N LEU A 86 13.79 -0.94 5.68
CA LEU A 86 14.92 -1.26 4.79
C LEU A 86 14.76 -2.51 3.93
N ASP A 87 13.57 -3.10 3.89
CA ASP A 87 13.32 -4.33 3.17
C ASP A 87 12.52 -4.09 1.86
N ASN A 88 12.40 -5.12 1.04
CA ASN A 88 11.60 -5.10 -0.19
C ASN A 88 10.85 -6.42 -0.41
N GLY A 89 9.89 -6.40 -1.33
CA GLY A 89 9.05 -7.56 -1.65
C GLY A 89 9.76 -8.72 -2.37
N ASP A 90 10.99 -8.51 -2.85
CA ASP A 90 11.73 -9.50 -3.62
C ASP A 90 12.61 -10.41 -2.73
N LYS A 91 12.52 -10.28 -1.39
CA LYS A 91 13.26 -11.14 -0.49
C LYS A 91 12.72 -12.56 -0.46
N THR A 92 13.64 -13.50 -0.32
CA THR A 92 13.34 -14.93 -0.24
C THR A 92 12.38 -15.28 0.90
N TRP A 93 12.43 -14.58 2.04
CA TRP A 93 11.50 -14.85 3.15
C TRP A 93 10.03 -14.56 2.79
N VAL A 94 9.78 -13.61 1.89
CA VAL A 94 8.43 -13.29 1.38
C VAL A 94 7.93 -14.41 0.46
N LEU A 95 8.83 -15.01 -0.33
CA LEU A 95 8.50 -16.04 -1.33
C LEU A 95 8.44 -17.46 -0.78
N VAL A 96 8.92 -17.67 0.45
CA VAL A 96 9.01 -18.99 1.12
C VAL A 96 7.93 -19.14 2.22
N SER A 97 7.07 -18.14 2.40
CA SER A 97 5.97 -18.13 3.37
C SER A 97 4.74 -18.91 2.89
#